data_AF-A0A816E2X3-F1
#
_entry.id   AF-A0A816E2X3-F1
#
_cell.length_a   1.000
_cell.length_b   1.000
_cell.length_c   1.000
_cell.angle_alpha   90.00
_cell.angle_beta   90.00
_cell.angle_gamma   90.00
#
_symmetry.space_group_name_H-M   'P 1'
#
loop_
_entity.id
_entity.type
_entity.pdbx_description
1 polymer ?
#
loop_
_entity_poly.entity_id
_entity_poly.type
_entity_poly.pdbx_seq_one_letter_code
_entity_poly.pdbx_strand_id
1 'polypeptide(L)'
;MQLKHKIASEEHSITIKLFYQYLYEENQFYNNISRYLSSKMPEIEQRLENDDLILLFGYDLIKQCSKRKDTLIAYPIEICIRLLENSLNEESFFRIGPC
;
A
#
# COMPACT_ATOMS: atom_id res chain seq x y z
N MET A 1 -32.71 -32.59 29.42
CA MET A 1 -31.88 -32.88 28.24
C MET A 1 -32.36 -32.16 26.98
N GLN A 2 -33.67 -32.16 26.69
CA GLN A 2 -34.25 -31.51 25.49
C GLN A 2 -34.07 -29.97 25.42
N LEU A 3 -34.14 -29.25 26.55
CA LEU A 3 -33.99 -27.79 26.56
C LEU A 3 -32.58 -27.32 26.14
N LYS A 4 -31.52 -28.06 26.55
CA LYS A 4 -30.13 -27.74 26.17
C LYS A 4 -29.89 -27.92 24.67
N HIS A 5 -30.49 -28.94 24.06
CA HIS A 5 -30.41 -29.15 22.61
C HIS A 5 -31.15 -28.06 21.83
N LYS A 6 -32.28 -27.56 22.34
CA LYS A 6 -33.03 -26.48 21.72
C LYS A 6 -32.24 -25.16 21.74
N ILE A 7 -31.65 -24.80 22.89
CA ILE A 7 -30.83 -23.59 23.03
C ILE A 7 -29.59 -23.66 22.11
N ALA A 8 -28.87 -24.80 22.11
CA ALA A 8 -27.71 -24.98 21.23
C ALA A 8 -28.08 -24.89 19.74
N SER A 9 -29.27 -25.36 19.34
CA SER A 9 -29.77 -25.24 17.97
C SER A 9 -30.12 -23.80 17.60
N GLU A 10 -30.67 -23.01 18.52
CA GLU A 10 -30.98 -21.60 18.32
C GLU A 10 -29.70 -20.75 18.24
N GLU A 11 -28.74 -20.98 19.13
CA GLU A 11 -27.43 -20.35 19.12
C GLU A 11 -26.69 -20.63 17.81
N HIS A 12 -26.68 -21.90 17.36
CA HIS A 12 -26.06 -22.27 16.08
C HIS A 12 -26.72 -21.56 14.89
N SER A 13 -28.04 -21.44 14.86
CA SER A 13 -28.75 -20.71 13.80
C SER A 13 -28.44 -19.22 13.81
N ILE A 14 -28.25 -18.60 14.98
CA ILE A 14 -27.87 -17.20 15.12
C ILE A 14 -26.44 -16.99 14.63
N THR A 15 -25.50 -17.86 15.03
CA THR A 15 -24.11 -17.80 14.58
C THR A 15 -23.99 -17.92 13.07
N ILE A 16 -24.73 -18.83 12.43
CA ILE A 16 -24.72 -18.97 10.97
C ILE A 16 -25.19 -17.68 10.28
N LYS A 17 -26.27 -17.06 10.77
CA LYS A 17 -26.78 -15.81 10.20
C LYS A 17 -25.79 -14.66 10.35
N LEU A 18 -25.19 -14.51 11.54
CA LEU A 18 -24.17 -13.49 11.79
C LEU A 18 -22.92 -13.70 10.94
N PHE A 19 -22.51 -14.96 10.73
CA PHE A 19 -21.38 -15.30 9.88
C PHE A 19 -21.63 -14.93 8.41
N TYR A 20 -22.81 -15.25 7.88
CA TYR A 20 -23.17 -14.84 6.52
C TYR A 20 -23.25 -13.32 6.37
N GLN A 21 -23.76 -12.63 7.38
CA GLN A 21 -23.82 -11.17 7.37
C GLN A 21 -22.41 -10.56 7.40
N TYR A 22 -21.51 -11.09 8.23
CA TYR A 22 -20.11 -10.69 8.26
C TYR A 22 -19.44 -10.87 6.89
N LEU A 23 -19.57 -12.04 6.26
CA LEU A 23 -19.01 -12.29 4.94
C LEU A 23 -19.56 -11.33 3.86
N TYR A 24 -20.85 -11.00 3.95
CA TYR A 24 -21.45 -10.05 3.04
C TYR A 24 -20.88 -8.63 3.22
N GLU A 25 -20.77 -8.16 4.46
CA GLU A 25 -20.21 -6.84 4.79
C GLU A 25 -18.73 -6.74 4.40
N GLU A 26 -17.95 -7.78 4.63
CA GLU A 26 -16.56 -7.89 4.21
C GLU A 26 -16.44 -7.79 2.68
N ASN A 27 -17.24 -8.55 1.94
CA ASN A 27 -17.26 -8.49 0.48
C ASN A 27 -17.67 -7.09 -0.03
N GLN A 28 -18.65 -6.45 0.59
CA GLN A 28 -19.03 -5.08 0.23
C GLN A 28 -17.89 -4.08 0.47
N PHE A 29 -17.18 -4.20 1.60
CA PHE A 29 -16.02 -3.37 1.89
C PHE A 29 -14.92 -3.53 0.84
N TYR A 30 -14.55 -4.77 0.50
CA TYR A 30 -13.58 -5.07 -0.56
C TYR A 30 -14.00 -4.48 -1.91
N ASN A 31 -15.25 -4.65 -2.30
CA ASN A 31 -15.77 -4.11 -3.57
C ASN A 31 -15.75 -2.59 -3.59
N ASN A 32 -16.02 -1.93 -2.47
CA ASN A 32 -15.97 -0.47 -2.36
C ASN A 32 -14.54 0.05 -2.50
N ILE A 33 -13.57 -0.58 -1.83
CA ILE A 33 -12.14 -0.24 -1.98
C ILE A 33 -11.71 -0.47 -3.43
N SER A 34 -12.04 -1.63 -4.00
CA SER A 34 -11.67 -1.96 -5.38
C SER A 34 -12.23 -0.92 -6.35
N ARG A 35 -13.52 -0.57 -6.24
CA ARG A 35 -14.14 0.46 -7.09
C ARG A 35 -13.47 1.82 -6.93
N TYR A 36 -13.19 2.23 -5.70
CA TYR A 36 -12.48 3.48 -5.41
C TYR A 36 -11.10 3.49 -6.09
N LEU A 37 -10.29 2.47 -5.87
CA LEU A 37 -8.96 2.35 -6.47
C LEU A 37 -9.04 2.33 -8.00
N SER A 38 -9.93 1.55 -8.60
CA SER A 38 -10.12 1.51 -10.05
C SER A 38 -10.53 2.86 -10.63
N SER A 39 -11.26 3.69 -9.88
CA SER A 39 -11.63 5.05 -10.32
C SER A 39 -10.49 6.06 -10.18
N LYS A 40 -9.58 5.85 -9.22
CA LYS A 40 -8.51 6.82 -8.89
C LYS A 40 -7.17 6.48 -9.52
N MET A 41 -6.87 5.19 -9.74
CA MET A 41 -5.62 4.75 -10.36
C MET A 41 -5.37 5.37 -11.73
N PRO A 42 -6.35 5.43 -12.67
CA PRO A 42 -6.10 6.04 -13.97
C PRO A 42 -5.72 7.53 -13.90
N GLU A 43 -6.35 8.29 -13.00
CA GLU A 43 -6.03 9.70 -12.77
C GLU A 43 -4.60 9.86 -12.19
N ILE A 44 -4.19 8.94 -11.32
CA ILE A 44 -2.86 8.92 -10.73
C ILE A 44 -1.80 8.51 -11.76
N GLU A 45 -2.06 7.46 -12.55
CA GLU A 45 -1.19 7.00 -13.64
C GLU A 45 -1.00 8.09 -14.68
N GLN A 46 -2.08 8.73 -15.13
CA GLN A 46 -2.01 9.84 -16.08
C GLN A 46 -1.20 11.02 -15.52
N ARG A 47 -1.34 11.33 -14.23
CA ARG A 47 -0.55 12.38 -13.58
C ARG A 47 0.93 12.01 -13.50
N LEU A 48 1.24 10.74 -13.27
CA LEU A 48 2.61 10.25 -13.26
C LEU A 48 3.21 10.34 -14.67
N GLU A 49 2.55 9.79 -15.70
CA GLU A 49 3.03 9.78 -17.09
C GLU A 49 3.29 11.16 -17.67
N ASN A 50 2.51 12.17 -17.26
CA ASN A 50 2.65 13.55 -17.73
C ASN A 50 3.48 14.43 -16.78
N ASP A 51 4.10 13.86 -15.74
CA ASP A 51 5.00 14.61 -14.87
C ASP A 51 6.38 14.71 -15.54
N ASP A 52 6.76 15.91 -15.98
CA ASP A 52 8.10 16.23 -16.48
C ASP A 52 9.21 15.87 -15.46
N LEU A 53 8.84 15.57 -14.21
CA LEU A 53 9.72 15.06 -13.16
C LEU A 53 10.03 13.55 -13.25
N ILE A 54 9.42 12.77 -14.15
CA ILE A 54 9.83 11.36 -14.36
C ILE A 54 11.31 11.27 -14.75
N LEU A 55 11.85 12.31 -15.39
CA LEU A 55 13.28 12.46 -15.60
C LEU A 55 13.97 12.81 -14.26
N LEU A 56 14.08 11.81 -13.39
CA LEU A 56 14.79 11.93 -12.12
C LEU A 56 16.30 12.12 -12.35
N PHE A 57 16.83 11.49 -13.38
CA PHE A 57 18.23 11.60 -13.79
C PHE A 57 18.41 12.70 -14.84
N GLY A 58 19.42 13.55 -14.64
CA GLY A 58 19.71 14.69 -15.53
C GLY A 58 18.88 15.95 -15.26
N TYR A 59 17.95 15.91 -14.30
CA TYR A 59 17.18 17.07 -13.87
C TYR A 59 17.88 17.83 -12.75
N ASP A 60 17.65 19.14 -12.69
CA ASP A 60 18.33 20.03 -11.74
C ASP A 60 17.97 19.69 -10.28
N LEU A 61 18.99 19.48 -9.45
CA LEU A 61 18.83 19.05 -8.06
C LEU A 61 18.09 20.10 -7.22
N ILE A 62 18.34 21.39 -7.45
CA ILE A 62 17.67 22.47 -6.70
C ILE A 62 16.17 22.45 -7.00
N LYS A 63 15.78 22.25 -8.27
CA LYS A 63 14.38 22.08 -8.67
C LYS A 63 13.73 20.81 -8.10
N GLN A 64 14.48 19.72 -7.90
CA GLN A 64 13.94 18.52 -7.24
C GLN A 64 13.70 18.77 -5.75
N CYS A 65 14.65 19.42 -5.08
CA CYS A 65 14.54 19.69 -3.65
C CYS A 65 13.54 20.80 -3.33
N SER A 66 13.33 21.80 -4.21
CA SER A 66 12.42 22.93 -3.96
C SER A 66 10.94 22.52 -3.82
N LYS A 67 10.57 21.36 -4.34
CA LYS A 67 9.21 20.80 -4.23
C LYS A 67 8.98 20.04 -2.91
N ARG A 68 10.01 19.90 -2.07
CA ARG A 68 9.96 19.15 -0.81
C ARG A 68 9.62 20.10 0.34
N LYS A 69 8.69 19.69 1.20
CA LYS A 69 8.28 20.50 2.37
C LYS A 69 9.13 20.25 3.60
N ASP A 70 9.54 19.00 3.81
CA ASP A 70 10.05 18.54 5.11
C ASP A 70 11.54 18.17 5.10
N THR A 71 12.21 18.20 3.95
CA THR A 71 13.59 17.70 3.81
C THR A 71 14.27 18.25 2.56
N LEU A 72 15.59 18.44 2.67
CA LEU A 72 16.45 18.99 1.61
C LEU A 72 17.02 17.92 0.66
N ILE A 73 16.71 16.65 0.91
CA ILE A 73 17.21 15.54 0.09
C ILE A 73 16.23 15.35 -1.07
N ALA A 74 16.69 15.09 -2.30
CA ALA A 74 15.77 14.76 -3.39
C ALA A 74 15.07 13.41 -3.12
N TYR A 75 13.80 13.28 -3.55
CA TYR A 75 12.99 12.10 -3.26
C TYR A 75 13.64 10.76 -3.66
N PRO A 76 14.30 10.62 -4.84
CA PRO A 76 14.97 9.37 -5.20
C PRO A 76 16.14 9.03 -4.28
N ILE A 77 16.90 10.03 -3.85
CA ILE A 77 18.05 9.85 -2.95
C ILE A 77 17.57 9.35 -1.59
N GLU A 78 16.49 9.94 -1.06
CA GLU A 78 15.90 9.49 0.21
C GLU A 78 15.40 8.05 0.11
N ILE A 79 14.74 7.68 -0.98
CA ILE A 79 14.30 6.29 -1.19
C ILE A 79 15.50 5.34 -1.19
N CYS A 80 16.55 5.65 -1.95
CA CYS A 80 17.75 4.82 -1.97
C CYS A 80 18.32 4.66 -0.56
N ILE A 81 18.48 5.75 0.22
CA ILE A 81 18.97 5.68 1.60
C ILE A 81 18.13 4.70 2.43
N ARG A 82 16.79 4.84 2.40
CA ARG A 82 15.88 3.97 3.17
C ARG A 82 15.94 2.50 2.76
N LEU A 83 16.06 2.22 1.46
CA LEU A 83 16.18 0.85 0.96
C LEU A 83 17.51 0.22 1.39
N LEU A 84 18.57 1.02 1.45
CA LEU A 84 19.92 0.59 1.79
C LEU A 84 20.13 0.40 3.29
N GLU A 85 19.27 0.96 4.16
CA GLU A 85 19.32 0.78 5.62
C GLU A 85 19.38 -0.70 6.03
N ASN A 86 18.70 -1.58 5.29
CA ASN A 86 18.69 -3.02 5.57
C ASN A 86 19.97 -3.75 5.11
N SER A 87 20.82 -3.10 4.32
CA SER A 87 21.97 -3.71 3.64
C SER A 87 23.31 -3.12 4.12
N LEU A 88 23.31 -2.32 5.18
CA LEU A 88 24.51 -1.62 5.69
C LEU A 88 25.64 -2.56 6.14
N ASN A 89 25.33 -3.82 6.43
CA ASN A 89 26.32 -4.82 6.86
C ASN A 89 26.96 -5.58 5.68
N GLU A 90 26.58 -5.28 4.44
CA GLU A 90 27.18 -5.92 3.27
C GLU A 90 28.62 -5.46 3.06
N GLU A 91 29.54 -6.41 2.97
CA GLU A 91 30.93 -6.13 2.69
C GLU A 91 31.06 -5.50 1.30
N SER A 92 31.87 -4.46 1.17
CA SER A 92 32.11 -3.78 -0.12
C SER A 92 30.89 -3.06 -0.70
N PHE A 93 29.97 -2.59 0.15
CA PHE A 93 28.82 -1.79 -0.25
C PHE A 93 29.23 -0.65 -1.19
N PHE A 94 28.48 -0.48 -2.29
CA PHE A 94 28.76 0.44 -3.41
C PHE A 94 30.04 0.16 -4.25
N ARG A 95 30.88 -0.82 -3.90
CA ARG A 95 32.06 -1.19 -4.68
C ARG A 95 31.78 -2.30 -5.69
N ILE A 96 30.90 -3.23 -5.35
CA ILE A 96 30.56 -4.38 -6.20
C ILE A 96 29.26 -4.07 -6.93
N GLY A 97 29.26 -4.19 -8.27
CA GLY A 97 28.06 -4.03 -9.08
C GLY A 97 27.20 -5.31 -9.08
N PRO A 98 25.90 -5.20 -9.44
CA PRO A 98 25.06 -6.38 -9.59
C PRO A 98 25.65 -7.32 -10.65
N CYS A 99 25.71 -8.61 -10.33
CA CYS A 99 26.15 -9.68 -11.23
C CYS A 99 25.01 -10.11 -12.17
#